data_AF-A0AAW4VJ15-F1
#
_entry.id   AF-A0AAW4VJ15-F1
#
_cell.length_a   1.000
_cell.length_b   1.000
_cell.length_c   1.000
_cell.angle_alpha   90.00
_cell.angle_beta   90.00
_cell.angle_gamma   90.00
#
_symmetry.space_group_name_H-M   'P 1'
#
loop_
_entity.id
_entity.type
_entity.pdbx_description
1 polymer ?
#
loop_
_entity_poly.entity_id
_entity_poly.type
_entity_poly.pdbx_seq_one_letter_code
_entity_poly.pdbx_strand_id
1 'polypeptide(L)'
;MERKEEIIQATFMLASKNGIDNVSMSQIATQLGIKKPSLYNHFRSKDEIVKAMYDYLRTQAKEKLKITDLDYGKLVKDKSLEEVLKLTVQNYYRMSAQNDMLSFYKIIYSTRATNCVAAQIMCEETEKMLLATKNLFYALQVHQKYL
;
A
#
# COMPACT_ATOMS: atom_id res chain seq x y z
N MET A 1 19.49 3.45 5.05
CA MET A 1 18.33 3.95 4.29
C MET A 1 18.83 4.45 2.96
N GLU A 2 18.23 3.98 1.88
CA GLU A 2 18.55 4.50 0.56
C GLU A 2 17.96 5.91 0.40
N ARG A 3 18.63 6.80 -0.35
CA ARG A 3 18.16 8.18 -0.59
C ARG A 3 16.71 8.24 -1.11
N LYS A 4 16.28 7.23 -1.87
CA LYS A 4 14.89 7.11 -2.33
C LYS A 4 13.90 6.97 -1.18
N GLU A 5 14.23 6.21 -0.15
CA GLU A 5 13.38 6.00 1.03
C GLU A 5 13.23 7.29 1.83
N GLU A 6 14.30 8.08 1.99
CA GLU A 6 14.24 9.40 2.64
C GLU A 6 13.29 10.35 1.92
N ILE A 7 13.35 10.37 0.58
CA ILE A 7 12.45 11.17 -0.27
C ILE A 7 10.99 10.72 -0.11
N ILE A 8 10.76 9.41 -0.12
CA ILE A 8 9.43 8.83 0.07
C ILE A 8 8.88 9.22 1.46
N GLN A 9 9.65 9.05 2.53
CA GLN A 9 9.22 9.36 3.89
C GLN A 9 8.96 10.86 4.10
N ALA A 10 9.83 11.73 3.58
CA ALA A 10 9.59 13.18 3.63
C ALA A 10 8.30 13.57 2.88
N THR A 11 8.06 12.95 1.72
CA THR A 11 6.84 13.16 0.94
C THR A 11 5.61 12.68 1.71
N PHE A 12 5.68 11.50 2.34
CA PHE A 12 4.59 10.95 3.15
C PHE A 12 4.25 11.85 4.34
N MET A 13 5.24 12.37 5.05
CA MET A 13 5.04 13.30 6.17
C MET A 13 4.34 14.60 5.73
N LEU A 14 4.77 15.17 4.60
CA LEU A 14 4.15 16.39 4.05
C LEU A 14 2.72 16.10 3.58
N ALA A 15 2.51 15.01 2.86
CA ALA A 15 1.20 14.62 2.32
C ALA A 15 0.19 14.29 3.43
N SER A 16 0.64 13.67 4.52
CA SER A 16 -0.22 13.35 5.68
C SER A 16 -0.74 14.58 6.41
N LYS A 17 -0.02 15.71 6.33
CA LYS A 17 -0.42 16.98 6.96
C LYS A 17 -1.26 17.85 6.02
N ASN A 18 -0.86 17.91 4.75
CA ASN A 18 -1.37 18.94 3.83
C ASN A 18 -2.24 18.38 2.70
N GLY A 19 -2.34 17.06 2.55
CA GLY A 19 -2.84 16.42 1.34
C GLY A 19 -1.81 16.41 0.22
N ILE A 20 -1.92 15.43 -0.68
CA ILE A 20 -0.87 15.14 -1.67
C ILE A 20 -0.79 16.18 -2.80
N ASP A 21 -1.90 16.84 -3.09
CA ASP A 21 -1.96 17.89 -4.10
C ASP A 21 -1.17 19.13 -3.66
N ASN A 22 -1.12 19.40 -2.35
CA ASN A 22 -0.42 20.53 -1.75
C ASN A 22 1.07 20.28 -1.47
N VAL A 23 1.59 19.11 -1.86
CA VAL A 23 3.02 18.79 -1.79
C VAL A 23 3.69 19.13 -3.11
N SER A 24 4.87 19.74 -3.04
CA SER A 24 5.73 20.08 -4.17
C SER A 24 7.14 19.53 -3.99
N MET A 25 7.86 19.33 -5.10
CA MET A 25 9.27 18.94 -5.10
C MET A 25 10.14 19.92 -4.29
N SER A 26 9.82 21.21 -4.28
CA SER A 26 10.56 22.20 -3.51
C SER A 26 10.39 21.98 -2.00
N GLN A 27 9.15 21.75 -1.52
CA GLN A 27 8.90 21.46 -0.10
C GLN A 27 9.60 20.17 0.35
N ILE A 28 9.61 19.13 -0.50
CA ILE A 28 10.32 17.87 -0.21
C ILE A 28 11.82 18.14 -0.06
N ALA A 29 12.42 18.91 -0.97
CA ALA A 29 13.84 19.25 -0.90
C ALA A 29 14.18 20.06 0.36
N THR A 30 13.34 21.04 0.71
CA THR A 30 13.47 21.83 1.94
C THR A 30 13.37 20.94 3.18
N GLN A 31 12.39 20.02 3.23
CA GLN A 31 12.21 19.08 4.33
C GLN A 31 13.44 18.18 4.55
N LEU A 32 14.17 17.87 3.48
CA LEU A 32 15.39 17.05 3.51
C LEU A 32 16.68 17.87 3.65
N GLY A 33 16.61 19.21 3.65
CA GLY A 33 17.80 20.07 3.68
C GLY A 33 18.68 19.95 2.44
N ILE A 34 18.12 19.62 1.28
CA ILE A 34 18.85 19.44 0.01
C ILE A 34 18.38 20.40 -1.07
N LYS A 35 19.15 20.47 -2.17
CA LYS A 35 18.77 21.25 -3.35
C LYS A 35 17.72 20.48 -4.16
N LYS A 36 16.70 21.17 -4.67
CA LYS A 36 15.64 20.58 -5.52
C LYS A 36 16.18 19.75 -6.70
N PRO A 37 17.23 20.16 -7.44
CA PRO A 37 17.84 19.33 -8.49
C PRO A 37 18.27 17.93 -8.03
N SER A 38 18.70 17.78 -6.77
CA SER A 38 19.13 16.49 -6.22
C SER A 38 18.00 15.46 -6.16
N LEU A 39 16.73 15.90 -6.05
CA LEU A 39 15.58 14.99 -6.09
C LEU A 39 15.42 14.34 -7.47
N TYR A 40 15.70 15.08 -8.54
CA TYR A 40 15.54 14.62 -9.91
C TYR A 40 16.55 13.53 -10.31
N ASN A 41 17.62 13.35 -9.53
CA ASN A 41 18.52 12.20 -9.68
C ASN A 41 17.87 10.87 -9.26
N HIS A 42 16.78 10.93 -8.49
CA HIS A 42 16.10 9.75 -7.94
C HIS A 42 14.70 9.55 -8.48
N PHE A 43 13.96 10.65 -8.70
CA PHE A 43 12.59 10.65 -9.19
C PHE A 43 12.36 11.80 -10.16
N ARG A 44 11.79 11.50 -11.33
CA ARG A 44 11.55 12.46 -12.40
C ARG A 44 10.40 13.42 -12.07
N SER A 45 9.47 13.00 -11.21
CA SER A 45 8.31 13.81 -10.83
C SER A 45 7.81 13.48 -9.41
N LYS A 46 6.95 14.36 -8.88
CA LYS A 46 6.21 14.08 -7.64
C LYS A 46 5.38 12.80 -7.77
N ASP A 47 4.73 12.62 -8.90
CA ASP A 47 3.86 11.47 -9.17
C ASP A 47 4.61 10.15 -9.09
N GLU A 48 5.87 10.12 -9.56
CA GLU A 48 6.74 8.95 -9.41
C GLU A 48 7.05 8.66 -7.94
N ILE A 49 7.29 9.70 -7.14
CA ILE A 49 7.48 9.56 -5.68
C ILE A 49 6.22 9.02 -5.03
N VAL A 50 5.04 9.48 -5.42
CA VAL A 50 3.75 9.04 -4.86
C VAL A 50 3.49 7.56 -5.15
N LYS A 51 3.77 7.10 -6.37
CA LYS A 51 3.67 5.67 -6.72
C LYS A 51 4.67 4.84 -5.92
N ALA A 52 5.92 5.27 -5.85
CA ALA A 52 6.94 4.58 -5.06
C ALA A 52 6.63 4.58 -3.55
N MET A 53 6.01 5.64 -3.05
CA MET A 53 5.56 5.76 -1.66
C MET A 53 4.50 4.72 -1.33
N TYR A 54 3.54 4.50 -2.23
CA TYR A 54 2.54 3.45 -2.08
C TYR A 54 3.19 2.06 -1.99
N ASP A 55 4.05 1.71 -2.94
CA ASP A 55 4.73 0.41 -2.96
C ASP A 55 5.60 0.20 -1.71
N TYR A 56 6.30 1.24 -1.29
CA TYR A 56 7.13 1.24 -0.08
C TYR A 56 6.30 0.97 1.18
N LEU A 57 5.23 1.75 1.40
CA LEU A 57 4.38 1.61 2.59
C LEU A 57 3.69 0.25 2.64
N ARG A 58 3.24 -0.25 1.49
CA ARG A 58 2.63 -1.57 1.37
C ARG A 58 3.62 -2.69 1.70
N THR A 59 4.86 -2.58 1.22
CA THR A 59 5.93 -3.53 1.51
C THR A 59 6.26 -3.53 2.99
N GLN A 60 6.43 -2.34 3.59
CA GLN A 60 6.65 -2.19 5.03
C GLN A 60 5.52 -2.79 5.88
N ALA A 61 4.26 -2.59 5.47
CA ALA A 61 3.11 -3.17 6.17
C ALA A 61 3.10 -4.70 6.11
N LYS A 62 3.44 -5.28 4.94
CA LYS A 62 3.59 -6.74 4.78
C LYS A 62 4.70 -7.30 5.67
N GLU A 63 5.88 -6.67 5.64
CA GLU A 63 7.05 -7.09 6.42
C GLU A 63 6.79 -7.06 7.92
N LYS A 64 6.22 -5.95 8.44
CA LYS A 64 5.88 -5.80 9.86
C LYS A 64 4.93 -6.90 10.35
N LEU A 65 4.04 -7.38 9.50
CA LEU A 65 3.07 -8.43 9.83
C LEU A 65 3.58 -9.83 9.51
N LYS A 66 4.81 -9.96 8.98
CA LYS A 66 5.35 -11.22 8.44
C LYS A 66 4.38 -11.90 7.47
N ILE A 67 3.59 -11.10 6.75
CA ILE A 67 2.68 -11.59 5.73
C ILE A 67 3.53 -11.86 4.50
N THR A 68 3.96 -13.12 4.34
CA THR A 68 4.48 -13.61 3.06
C THR A 68 3.33 -13.69 2.06
N ASP A 69 3.65 -13.83 0.77
CA ASP A 69 2.61 -14.13 -0.20
C ASP A 69 1.83 -15.37 0.26
N LEU A 70 0.52 -15.18 0.45
CA LEU A 70 -0.37 -16.17 1.04
C LEU A 70 -0.53 -17.33 0.06
N ASP A 71 0.04 -18.48 0.42
CA ASP A 71 -0.28 -19.76 -0.21
C ASP A 71 -1.67 -20.19 0.29
N TYR A 72 -2.71 -19.82 -0.45
CA TYR A 72 -4.09 -20.14 -0.09
C TYR A 72 -4.35 -21.65 -0.05
N GLY A 73 -3.62 -22.46 -0.83
CA GLY A 73 -3.71 -23.92 -0.75
C GLY A 73 -3.25 -24.43 0.62
N LYS A 74 -2.08 -23.99 1.08
CA LYS A 74 -1.59 -24.32 2.43
C LYS A 74 -2.49 -23.75 3.53
N LEU A 75 -3.01 -22.54 3.35
CA LEU A 75 -3.90 -21.92 4.33
C LEU A 75 -5.17 -22.75 4.54
N VAL A 76 -5.77 -23.24 3.45
CA VAL A 76 -7.07 -23.92 3.47
C VAL A 76 -6.95 -25.39 3.87
N LYS A 77 -5.87 -26.08 3.48
CA LYS A 77 -5.72 -27.53 3.60
C LYS A 77 -6.12 -28.10 4.97
N ASP A 78 -5.60 -27.49 6.04
CA ASP A 78 -5.70 -28.02 7.40
C ASP A 78 -6.63 -27.19 8.32
N LYS A 79 -7.51 -26.36 7.73
CA LYS A 79 -8.38 -25.44 8.48
C LYS A 79 -9.86 -25.61 8.10
N SER A 80 -10.76 -25.28 9.02
CA SER A 80 -12.19 -25.13 8.72
C SER A 80 -12.44 -23.87 7.88
N LEU A 81 -13.59 -23.80 7.20
CA LEU A 81 -14.00 -22.62 6.44
C LEU A 81 -14.02 -21.37 7.33
N GLU A 82 -14.60 -21.48 8.54
CA GLU A 82 -14.69 -20.37 9.49
C GLU A 82 -13.31 -19.86 9.91
N GLU A 83 -12.37 -20.76 10.22
CA GLU A 83 -11.00 -20.38 10.57
C GLU A 83 -10.29 -19.68 9.42
N VAL A 84 -10.44 -20.20 8.19
CA VAL A 84 -9.87 -19.58 6.99
C VAL A 84 -10.41 -18.16 6.83
N LEU A 85 -11.74 -17.98 6.86
CA LEU A 85 -12.37 -16.68 6.69
C LEU A 85 -11.94 -15.69 7.78
N LYS A 86 -11.96 -16.11 9.05
CA LYS A 86 -11.49 -15.29 10.17
C LYS A 86 -10.04 -14.85 9.98
N LEU A 87 -9.15 -15.78 9.61
CA LEU A 87 -7.74 -15.47 9.38
C LEU A 87 -7.55 -14.50 8.21
N THR A 88 -8.23 -14.71 7.08
CA THR A 88 -8.11 -13.82 5.91
C THR A 88 -8.58 -12.40 6.25
N VAL A 89 -9.75 -12.26 6.88
CA VAL A 89 -10.30 -10.95 7.25
C VAL A 89 -9.40 -10.26 8.28
N GLN A 90 -8.92 -10.98 9.30
CA GLN A 90 -8.02 -10.43 10.30
C GLN A 90 -6.69 -9.98 9.71
N ASN A 91 -6.11 -10.74 8.79
CA ASN A 91 -4.87 -10.36 8.12
C ASN A 91 -5.04 -9.09 7.27
N TYR A 92 -6.15 -8.99 6.53
CA TYR A 92 -6.49 -7.79 5.76
C TYR A 92 -6.70 -6.57 6.66
N TYR A 93 -7.45 -6.74 7.76
CA TYR A 93 -7.66 -5.68 8.75
C TYR A 93 -6.33 -5.22 9.36
N ARG A 94 -5.46 -6.14 9.78
CA ARG A 94 -4.15 -5.79 10.37
C ARG A 94 -3.26 -5.04 9.38
N MET A 95 -3.27 -5.42 8.10
CA MET A 95 -2.49 -4.73 7.07
C MET A 95 -3.00 -3.31 6.82
N SER A 96 -4.32 -3.14 6.71
CA SER A 96 -4.96 -1.86 6.45
C SER A 96 -5.01 -0.92 7.67
N ALA A 97 -5.02 -1.48 8.88
CA ALA A 97 -5.09 -0.74 10.13
C ALA A 97 -3.72 -0.27 10.67
N GLN A 98 -2.61 -0.60 10.00
CA GLN A 98 -1.32 0.00 10.36
C GLN A 98 -1.35 1.51 10.15
N ASN A 99 -0.84 2.28 11.11
CA ASN A 99 -0.95 3.75 11.12
C ASN A 99 -0.52 4.41 9.79
N ASP A 100 0.58 3.95 9.21
CA ASP A 100 1.11 4.52 7.97
C ASP A 100 0.21 4.18 6.77
N MET A 101 -0.21 2.92 6.63
CA MET A 101 -1.13 2.49 5.58
C MET A 101 -2.51 3.14 5.71
N LEU A 102 -3.03 3.25 6.93
CA LEU A 102 -4.30 3.91 7.21
C LEU A 102 -4.24 5.38 6.79
N SER A 103 -3.15 6.08 7.15
CA SER A 103 -2.94 7.47 6.76
C SER A 103 -2.79 7.62 5.25
N PHE A 104 -2.05 6.72 4.62
CA PHE A 104 -1.93 6.65 3.17
C PHE A 104 -3.28 6.46 2.48
N TYR A 105 -4.08 5.49 2.91
CA TYR A 105 -5.41 5.27 2.34
C TYR A 105 -6.32 6.48 2.54
N LYS A 106 -6.27 7.15 3.69
CA LYS A 106 -7.03 8.40 3.88
C LYS A 106 -6.68 9.45 2.84
N ILE A 107 -5.39 9.66 2.56
CA ILE A 107 -4.91 10.60 1.54
C ILE A 107 -5.40 10.21 0.15
N ILE A 108 -5.27 8.93 -0.22
CA ILE A 108 -5.65 8.46 -1.55
C ILE A 108 -7.17 8.54 -1.74
N TYR A 109 -7.96 8.09 -0.76
CA TYR A 109 -9.42 8.14 -0.84
C TYR A 109 -9.96 9.56 -0.95
N SER A 110 -9.37 10.53 -0.25
CA SER A 110 -9.82 11.93 -0.33
C SER A 110 -9.44 12.61 -1.65
N THR A 111 -8.37 12.17 -2.32
CA THR A 111 -7.81 12.86 -3.49
C THR A 111 -8.11 12.15 -4.82
N ARG A 112 -8.52 10.88 -4.81
CA ARG A 112 -8.73 10.07 -6.03
C ARG A 112 -9.71 10.68 -7.05
N ALA A 113 -10.63 11.55 -6.62
CA ALA A 113 -11.59 12.18 -7.52
C ALA A 113 -10.97 13.29 -8.37
N THR A 114 -9.85 13.87 -7.93
CA THR A 114 -9.19 15.03 -8.56
C THR A 114 -7.74 14.77 -8.97
N ASN A 115 -7.16 13.65 -8.54
CA ASN A 115 -5.78 13.28 -8.85
C ASN A 115 -5.70 11.90 -9.51
N CYS A 116 -5.25 11.86 -10.78
CA CYS A 116 -5.17 10.64 -11.58
C CYS A 116 -4.23 9.58 -11.00
N VAL A 117 -3.14 9.97 -10.34
CA VAL A 117 -2.22 9.01 -9.72
C VAL A 117 -2.85 8.36 -8.52
N ALA A 118 -3.57 9.13 -7.69
CA ALA A 118 -4.33 8.59 -6.57
C ALA A 118 -5.45 7.65 -7.06
N ALA A 119 -6.14 8.01 -8.14
CA ALA A 119 -7.13 7.14 -8.78
C ALA A 119 -6.50 5.82 -9.27
N GLN A 120 -5.34 5.91 -9.95
CA GLN A 120 -4.62 4.73 -10.43
C GLN A 120 -4.22 3.80 -9.28
N ILE A 121 -3.68 4.34 -8.19
CA ILE A 121 -3.31 3.55 -7.00
C ILE A 121 -4.54 2.82 -6.42
N MET A 122 -5.70 3.48 -6.38
CA MET A 122 -6.95 2.82 -5.94
C MET A 122 -7.37 1.67 -6.86
N CYS A 123 -7.23 1.84 -8.17
CA CYS A 123 -7.52 0.77 -9.13
C CYS A 123 -6.59 -0.42 -8.90
N GLU A 124 -5.28 -0.18 -8.79
CA GLU A 124 -4.28 -1.22 -8.56
C GLU A 124 -4.51 -1.97 -7.24
N GLU A 125 -4.88 -1.27 -6.16
CA GLU A 125 -5.27 -1.91 -4.89
C GLU A 125 -6.53 -2.76 -5.03
N THR A 126 -7.52 -2.26 -5.77
CA THR A 126 -8.76 -3.01 -6.03
C THR A 126 -8.47 -4.28 -6.82
N GLU A 127 -7.63 -4.22 -7.85
CA GLU A 127 -7.21 -5.39 -8.62
C GLU A 127 -6.45 -6.41 -7.77
N LYS A 128 -5.53 -5.95 -6.90
CA LYS A 128 -4.81 -6.80 -5.94
C LYS A 128 -5.77 -7.51 -4.98
N MET A 129 -6.79 -6.81 -4.48
CA MET A 129 -7.82 -7.40 -3.61
C MET A 129 -8.68 -8.42 -4.36
N LEU A 130 -9.15 -8.10 -5.57
CA LEU A 130 -9.93 -9.02 -6.39
C LEU A 130 -9.16 -10.30 -6.71
N LEU A 131 -7.87 -10.19 -7.04
CA LEU A 131 -7.02 -11.34 -7.29
C LEU A 131 -6.84 -12.21 -6.03
N ALA A 132 -6.59 -11.60 -4.88
CA ALA A 132 -6.47 -12.30 -3.60
C ALA A 132 -7.76 -13.07 -3.24
N THR A 133 -8.93 -12.44 -3.41
CA THR A 133 -10.23 -13.08 -3.16
C THR A 133 -10.50 -14.24 -4.13
N LYS A 134 -10.20 -14.06 -5.42
CA LYS A 134 -10.31 -15.13 -6.42
C LYS A 134 -9.44 -16.34 -6.05
N ASN A 135 -8.19 -16.11 -5.65
CA ASN A 135 -7.27 -17.18 -5.28
C ASN A 135 -7.73 -17.91 -4.01
N LEU A 136 -8.27 -17.18 -3.02
CA LEU A 136 -8.88 -17.80 -1.84
C LEU A 136 -10.06 -18.69 -2.22
N PHE A 137 -11.00 -18.20 -3.03
CA PHE A 137 -12.17 -18.97 -3.43
C PHE A 137 -11.80 -20.20 -4.26
N TYR A 138 -10.81 -20.07 -5.15
CA TYR A 138 -10.26 -21.21 -5.87
C TYR A 138 -9.70 -22.27 -4.92
N ALA A 139 -8.92 -21.87 -3.91
CA ALA A 139 -8.39 -22.81 -2.91
C ALA A 139 -9.50 -23.47 -2.08
N LEU A 140 -10.51 -22.71 -1.63
CA LEU A 140 -11.68 -23.28 -0.94
C LEU A 140 -12.40 -24.32 -1.80
N GLN A 141 -12.57 -24.03 -3.10
CA GLN A 141 -13.20 -24.95 -4.04
C GLN A 141 -12.39 -26.24 -4.24
N VAL A 142 -11.08 -26.14 -4.43
CA VAL A 142 -10.18 -27.31 -4.59
C VAL A 142 -10.19 -28.20 -3.35
N HIS A 143 -10.28 -27.61 -2.15
CA HIS A 143 -10.31 -28.33 -0.88
C HIS A 143 -11.72 -28.71 -0.40
N GLN A 144 -12.75 -28.54 -1.25
CA GLN A 144 -14.14 -28.87 -0.95
C GLN A 144 -14.69 -28.22 0.32
N LYS A 145 -14.26 -26.98 0.60
CA LYS A 145 -14.70 -26.18 1.75
C LYS A 145 -15.81 -25.23 1.30
N TYR A 146 -17.05 -25.64 1.46
CA TYR A 146 -18.25 -24.84 1.13
C TYR A 146 -19.09 -24.60 2.40
N LEU A 147 -20.04 -23.65 2.31
CA LEU A 147 -21.09 -23.45 3.32
C LEU A 147 -22.00 -24.69 3.39
#